data_AF-W1XEM8-F1
#
_entry.id   AF-W1XEM8-F1
#
_cell.length_a   1.000
_cell.length_b   1.000
_cell.length_c   1.000
_cell.angle_alpha   90.00
_cell.angle_beta   90.00
_cell.angle_gamma   90.00
#
_symmetry.space_group_name_H-M   'P 1'
#
loop_
_entity.id
_entity.type
_entity.pdbx_description
1 polymer ?
#
loop_
_entity_poly.entity_id
_entity_poly.type
_entity_poly.pdbx_seq_one_letter_code
_entity_poly.pdbx_strand_id
1 'polypeptide(L)'
;YLTRKILHIIKPITILLVETEIWPNFLRIAESENIPVMMVNGRISDRSMKRYKYISAFTREMLRSIERFCMQSKFDAAYIESLGAHTPDITVTGNMKYDQTYATVSYEEKQALLDEFGFGNNH
;
A
#
# COMPACT_ATOMS: atom_id res chain seq x y z
N TYR A 1 -8.85 -17.49 11.88
CA TYR A 1 -9.49 -18.66 11.24
C TYR A 1 -9.65 -18.45 9.74
N LEU A 2 -10.39 -17.40 9.30
CA LEU A 2 -10.61 -17.14 7.87
C LEU A 2 -9.34 -16.85 7.06
N THR A 3 -8.46 -15.97 7.55
CA THR A 3 -7.19 -15.62 6.87
C THR A 3 -6.34 -16.85 6.56
N ARG A 4 -6.14 -17.73 7.55
CA ARG A 4 -5.36 -18.96 7.38
C ARG A 4 -5.99 -19.87 6.31
N LYS A 5 -7.32 -20.04 6.34
CA LYS A 5 -8.06 -20.80 5.33
C LYS A 5 -7.84 -20.25 3.92
N ILE A 6 -7.90 -18.93 3.74
CA ILE A 6 -7.69 -18.28 2.44
C ILE A 6 -6.26 -18.51 1.95
N LEU A 7 -5.24 -18.31 2.81
CA LEU A 7 -3.84 -18.53 2.44
C LEU A 7 -3.56 -20.00 2.07
N HIS A 8 -4.19 -20.97 2.75
CA HIS A 8 -4.07 -22.39 2.41
C HIS A 8 -4.75 -22.77 1.09
N ILE A 9 -5.81 -22.06 0.69
CA ILE A 9 -6.47 -22.26 -0.61
C ILE A 9 -5.65 -21.65 -1.73
N ILE A 10 -5.22 -20.39 -1.57
CA ILE A 10 -4.52 -19.63 -2.61
C ILE A 10 -3.08 -20.12 -2.76
N LYS A 11 -2.43 -20.49 -1.66
CA LYS A 11 -1.00 -20.85 -1.58
C LYS A 11 -0.10 -19.82 -2.28
N PRO A 12 -0.17 -18.53 -1.87
CA PRO A 12 0.60 -17.50 -2.53
C PRO A 12 2.09 -17.70 -2.28
N ILE A 13 2.90 -17.47 -3.30
CA ILE A 13 4.37 -17.43 -3.17
C ILE A 13 4.85 -16.10 -2.53
N THR A 14 4.04 -15.05 -2.59
CA THR A 14 4.28 -13.75 -1.96
C THR A 14 2.98 -12.96 -1.83
N ILE A 15 2.95 -11.98 -0.93
CA ILE A 15 1.84 -11.05 -0.75
C ILE A 15 2.32 -9.62 -0.92
N LEU A 16 1.59 -8.84 -1.73
CA LEU A 16 1.83 -7.42 -1.93
C LEU A 16 0.72 -6.62 -1.23
N LEU A 17 1.09 -5.84 -0.22
CA LEU A 17 0.22 -4.86 0.42
C LEU A 17 0.32 -3.55 -0.33
N VAL A 18 -0.81 -3.02 -0.79
CA VAL A 18 -0.85 -1.75 -1.53
C VAL A 18 -1.15 -0.60 -0.56
N GLU A 19 -0.43 0.51 -0.68
CA GLU A 19 -0.59 1.70 0.19
C GLU A 19 -0.31 1.41 1.67
N THR A 20 -1.29 1.66 2.57
CA THR A 20 -1.14 1.51 4.03
C THR A 20 -2.02 0.40 4.61
N GLU A 21 -2.21 -0.68 3.85
CA GLU A 21 -2.98 -1.86 4.24
C GLU A 21 -2.24 -2.73 5.27
N ILE A 22 -1.95 -2.18 6.45
CA ILE A 22 -1.22 -2.89 7.51
C ILE A 22 -2.20 -3.56 8.48
N TRP A 23 -2.27 -4.88 8.41
CA TRP A 23 -3.17 -5.70 9.21
C TRP A 23 -2.37 -6.66 10.13
N PRO A 24 -2.18 -6.36 11.43
CA PRO A 24 -1.23 -7.09 12.27
C PRO A 24 -1.51 -8.60 12.37
N ASN A 25 -2.79 -8.98 12.48
CA ASN A 25 -3.17 -10.39 12.51
C ASN A 25 -2.89 -11.12 11.20
N PHE A 26 -3.03 -10.42 10.06
CA PHE A 26 -2.74 -10.98 8.75
C PHE A 26 -1.23 -11.21 8.57
N LEU A 27 -0.44 -10.18 8.88
CA LEU A 27 1.03 -10.24 8.84
C LEU A 27 1.59 -11.38 9.69
N ARG A 28 1.11 -11.50 10.95
CA ARG A 28 1.51 -12.62 11.83
C ARG A 28 1.15 -14.00 11.25
N ILE A 29 0.01 -14.11 10.57
CA ILE A 29 -0.38 -15.40 9.96
C ILE A 29 0.49 -15.69 8.73
N ALA A 30 0.72 -14.69 7.88
CA ALA A 30 1.59 -14.83 6.71
C ALA A 30 3.02 -15.24 7.12
N GLU A 31 3.58 -14.57 8.12
CA GLU A 31 4.87 -14.92 8.72
C GLU A 31 4.88 -16.35 9.27
N SER A 32 3.84 -16.77 10.01
CA SER A 32 3.76 -18.14 10.54
C SER A 32 3.69 -19.24 9.46
N GLU A 33 3.26 -18.87 8.25
CA GLU A 33 3.17 -19.76 7.09
C GLU A 33 4.40 -19.59 6.16
N ASN A 34 5.40 -18.80 6.57
CA ASN A 34 6.61 -18.45 5.80
C ASN A 34 6.29 -17.83 4.42
N ILE A 35 5.22 -17.05 4.33
CA ILE A 35 4.85 -16.34 3.10
C ILE A 35 5.47 -14.94 3.14
N PRO A 36 6.37 -14.59 2.21
CA PRO A 36 7.01 -13.28 2.19
C PRO A 36 5.99 -12.19 1.87
N VAL A 37 6.05 -11.09 2.63
CA VAL A 37 5.16 -9.93 2.46
C VAL A 37 5.98 -8.71 2.06
N MET A 38 5.50 -7.96 1.07
CA MET A 38 6.06 -6.68 0.65
C MET A 38 4.99 -5.60 0.66
N MET A 39 5.39 -4.36 0.93
CA MET A 39 4.54 -3.19 0.78
C MET A 39 4.91 -2.45 -0.51
N VAL A 40 3.91 -2.17 -1.35
CA VAL A 40 4.05 -1.45 -2.62
C VAL A 40 3.24 -0.18 -2.61
N ASN A 41 3.76 0.85 -3.28
CA ASN A 41 3.14 2.17 -3.29
C ASN A 41 2.85 2.66 -1.85
N GLY A 42 3.74 2.34 -0.90
CA GLY A 42 3.54 2.56 0.52
C GLY A 42 3.44 4.04 0.85
N ARG A 43 2.47 4.40 1.68
CA ARG A 43 2.23 5.77 2.14
C ARG A 43 1.90 5.77 3.62
N ILE A 44 2.27 6.80 4.37
CA ILE A 44 1.81 6.99 5.75
C ILE A 44 1.32 8.42 5.94
N SER A 45 0.04 8.55 6.33
CA SER A 45 -0.51 9.85 6.74
C SER A 45 -0.06 10.23 8.15
N ASP A 46 0.01 11.53 8.44
CA ASP A 46 0.31 12.06 9.78
C ASP A 46 -0.58 11.47 10.88
N ARG A 47 -1.86 11.25 10.56
CA ARG A 47 -2.82 10.64 11.47
C ARG A 47 -2.44 9.21 11.82
N SER A 48 -2.05 8.41 10.83
CA SER A 48 -1.58 7.04 11.05
C SER A 48 -0.24 7.03 11.78
N MET A 49 0.67 7.95 11.45
CA MET A 49 1.96 8.09 12.15
C MET A 49 1.76 8.28 13.66
N LYS A 50 0.92 9.24 14.06
CA LYS A 50 0.63 9.50 15.48
C LYS A 50 0.14 8.25 16.19
N ARG A 51 -0.79 7.50 15.59
CA ARG A 51 -1.34 6.25 16.17
C ARG A 51 -0.26 5.19 16.33
N TYR A 52 0.53 4.94 15.30
CA TYR A 52 1.58 3.92 15.34
C TYR A 52 2.71 4.27 16.32
N LYS A 53 2.96 5.56 16.54
CA LYS A 53 3.94 6.04 17.53
C LYS A 53 3.55 5.68 18.96
N TYR A 54 2.26 5.72 19.32
CA TYR A 54 1.80 5.36 20.67
C TYR A 54 2.00 3.88 21.01
N ILE A 55 2.08 3.01 20.00
CA ILE A 55 2.28 1.57 20.14
C ILE A 55 3.58 1.12 19.48
N SER A 56 4.64 1.92 19.61
CA SER A 56 5.89 1.79 18.85
C SER A 56 6.55 0.41 18.91
N ALA A 57 6.57 -0.24 20.08
CA ALA A 57 7.14 -1.59 20.22
C ALA A 57 6.37 -2.63 19.39
N PHE A 58 5.03 -2.57 19.43
CA PHE A 58 4.17 -3.43 18.64
C PHE A 58 4.27 -3.13 17.14
N THR A 59 4.28 -1.83 16.77
CA THR A 59 4.46 -1.41 15.39
C THR A 59 5.78 -1.92 14.84
N ARG A 60 6.89 -1.74 15.57
CA ARG A 60 8.21 -2.21 15.14
C ARG A 60 8.20 -3.71 14.89
N GLU A 61 7.69 -4.51 15.81
CA GLU A 61 7.66 -5.96 15.65
C GLU A 61 6.81 -6.39 14.46
N MET A 62 5.65 -5.77 14.28
CA MET A 62 4.81 -5.98 13.12
C MET A 62 5.51 -5.62 11.81
N LEU A 63 6.27 -4.51 11.75
CA LEU A 63 6.99 -4.11 10.55
C LEU A 63 8.14 -5.08 10.20
N ARG A 64 8.70 -5.81 11.16
CA ARG A 64 9.74 -6.82 10.89
C ARG A 64 9.25 -8.02 10.09
N SER A 65 7.94 -8.28 10.10
CA SER A 65 7.32 -9.33 9.28
C SER A 65 7.16 -8.96 7.80
N ILE A 66 7.54 -7.73 7.40
CA ILE A 66 7.51 -7.26 6.02
C ILE A 66 8.94 -7.20 5.49
N GLU A 67 9.20 -7.85 4.38
CA GLU A 67 10.54 -7.99 3.80
C GLU A 67 11.00 -6.76 3.02
N ARG A 68 10.08 -6.03 2.39
CA ARG A 68 10.39 -4.87 1.55
C ARG A 68 9.30 -3.79 1.65
N PHE A 69 9.75 -2.54 1.65
CA PHE A 69 8.90 -1.35 1.67
C PHE A 69 9.20 -0.47 0.46
N CYS A 70 8.37 -0.57 -0.58
CA CYS A 70 8.41 0.29 -1.75
C CYS A 70 7.51 1.51 -1.51
N MET A 71 8.11 2.61 -1.07
CA MET A 71 7.43 3.82 -0.59
C MET A 71 7.24 4.85 -1.70
N GLN A 72 6.14 5.60 -1.64
CA GLN A 72 5.78 6.61 -2.65
C GLN A 72 6.73 7.81 -2.66
N SER A 73 7.18 8.25 -1.49
CA SER A 73 7.99 9.44 -1.34
C SER A 73 9.06 9.27 -0.26
N LYS A 74 10.03 10.20 -0.25
CA LYS A 74 11.03 10.28 0.82
C LYS A 74 10.40 10.53 2.20
N PHE A 75 9.28 11.26 2.25
CA PHE A 75 8.56 11.50 3.51
C PHE A 75 7.95 10.21 4.05
N ASP A 76 7.33 9.41 3.20
CA ASP A 76 6.75 8.13 3.60
C ASP A 76 7.83 7.14 4.05
N ALA A 77 8.97 7.11 3.35
CA ALA A 77 10.14 6.32 3.75
C ALA A 77 10.68 6.73 5.13
N ALA A 78 10.84 8.03 5.39
CA ALA A 78 11.26 8.52 6.70
C ALA A 78 10.25 8.15 7.81
N TYR A 79 8.95 8.16 7.50
CA TYR A 79 7.92 7.79 8.47
C TYR A 79 7.99 6.31 8.84
N ILE A 80 8.02 5.41 7.84
CA ILE A 80 8.07 3.97 8.13
C ILE A 80 9.39 3.58 8.83
N GLU A 81 10.51 4.22 8.47
CA GLU A 81 11.79 4.06 9.16
C GLU A 81 11.68 4.49 10.64
N SER A 82 11.10 5.67 10.91
CA SER A 82 10.92 6.16 12.27
C SER A 82 10.01 5.27 13.14
N LEU A 83 9.11 4.52 12.49
CA LEU A 83 8.24 3.54 13.14
C LEU A 83 8.93 2.19 13.42
N GLY A 84 10.14 2.00 12.90
CA GLY A 84 10.99 0.85 13.18
C GLY A 84 11.13 -0.15 12.02
N ALA A 85 10.73 0.21 10.80
CA ALA A 85 11.14 -0.56 9.63
C ALA A 85 12.66 -0.48 9.44
N HIS A 86 13.25 -1.58 8.97
CA HIS A 86 14.69 -1.70 8.80
C HIS A 86 15.14 -1.00 7.51
N THR A 87 16.05 -0.03 7.62
CA THR A 87 16.45 0.88 6.52
C THR A 87 16.84 0.17 5.22
N PRO A 88 17.64 -0.91 5.22
CA PRO A 88 17.99 -1.66 4.01
C PRO A 88 16.81 -2.26 3.24
N ASP A 89 15.65 -2.41 3.90
CA ASP A 89 14.45 -2.98 3.31
C ASP A 89 13.52 -1.90 2.72
N ILE A 90 13.88 -0.61 2.85
CA ILE A 90 13.10 0.53 2.39
C ILE A 90 13.65 1.06 1.07
N THR A 91 12.78 1.23 0.07
CA THR A 91 13.11 1.81 -1.23
C THR A 91 12.04 2.83 -1.63
N VAL A 92 12.45 3.99 -2.14
CA VAL A 92 11.49 4.96 -2.70
C VAL A 92 11.29 4.65 -4.18
N THR A 93 10.09 4.22 -4.55
CA THR A 93 9.76 3.80 -5.93
C THR A 93 8.97 4.87 -6.70
N GLY A 94 8.54 5.93 -6.04
CA GLY A 94 7.60 6.90 -6.63
C GLY A 94 6.15 6.41 -6.53
N ASN A 95 5.23 7.19 -7.10
CA ASN A 95 3.81 6.94 -7.00
C ASN A 95 3.27 6.30 -8.29
N MET A 96 2.74 5.07 -8.16
CA MET A 96 2.23 4.28 -9.28
C MET A 96 1.10 4.95 -10.07
N LYS A 97 0.42 5.96 -9.50
CA LYS A 97 -0.62 6.73 -10.20
C LYS A 97 -0.06 7.52 -11.39
N TYR A 98 1.25 7.81 -11.41
CA TYR A 98 1.91 8.47 -12.53
C TYR A 98 2.45 7.50 -13.58
N ASP A 99 2.47 6.20 -13.29
CA ASP A 99 2.89 5.16 -14.24
C ASP A 99 1.75 4.73 -15.16
N GLN A 100 0.53 5.25 -14.95
CA GLN A 100 -0.54 5.11 -15.92
C GLN A 100 -0.18 5.92 -17.16
N THR A 101 0.01 5.22 -18.28
CA THR A 101 -0.12 5.83 -19.60
C THR A 101 -1.55 6.35 -19.64
N TYR A 102 -1.73 7.66 -19.46
CA TYR A 102 -3.04 8.27 -19.62
C TYR A 102 -3.58 7.79 -20.95
N ALA A 103 -4.69 7.05 -20.94
CA ALA A 103 -5.39 6.75 -22.17
C ALA A 103 -5.68 8.10 -22.80
N THR A 104 -5.17 8.33 -24.02
CA THR A 104 -5.53 9.51 -24.80
C THR A 104 -7.02 9.42 -25.06
N VAL A 105 -7.81 10.07 -24.19
CA VAL A 105 -9.25 10.16 -24.35
C VAL A 105 -9.48 10.97 -25.62
N SER A 106 -10.09 10.34 -26.62
CA SER A 106 -10.46 11.04 -27.85
C SER A 106 -11.44 12.17 -27.53
N TYR A 107 -11.51 13.18 -28.40
CA TYR A 107 -12.45 14.28 -28.23
C TYR A 107 -13.91 13.78 -28.13
N GLU A 108 -14.23 12.72 -28.88
CA GLU A 108 -15.55 12.08 -28.89
C GLU A 108 -15.87 11.39 -27.56
N GLU A 109 -14.95 10.60 -27.01
CA GLU A 109 -15.13 9.96 -25.69
C GLU A 109 -15.27 11.00 -24.59
N LYS A 110 -14.50 12.09 -24.65
CA LYS A 110 -14.62 13.19 -23.69
C LYS A 110 -16.00 13.83 -23.77
N GLN A 111 -16.52 14.10 -24.97
CA GLN A 111 -17.82 14.73 -25.14
C GLN A 111 -18.96 13.81 -24.69
N ALA A 112 -18.89 12.52 -25.01
CA ALA A 112 -19.86 11.53 -24.56
C ALA A 112 -19.92 11.44 -23.03
N LEU A 113 -18.76 11.44 -22.35
CA LEU A 113 -18.71 11.43 -20.88
C LEU A 113 -19.27 12.74 -20.30
N LEU A 114 -18.98 13.89 -20.90
CA LEU A 114 -19.55 15.18 -20.44
C LEU A 114 -21.07 15.18 -20.55
N ASP A 115 -21.63 14.68 -21.65
CA ASP A 115 -23.07 14.59 -21.85
C ASP A 115 -23.72 13.59 -20.88
N GLU A 116 -23.10 12.42 -20.67
CA GLU A 116 -23.55 11.39 -19.71
C GLU A 116 -23.58 11.89 -18.27
N PHE A 117 -22.52 12.60 -17.84
CA PHE A 117 -22.44 13.16 -16.49
C PHE A 117 -23.22 14.48 -16.33
N GLY A 118 -23.92 14.95 -17.38
CA GLY A 118 -24.73 16.18 -17.34
C GLY A 118 -23.91 17.48 -17.36
N PHE A 119 -22.62 17.40 -17.65
CA PHE A 119 -21.71 18.54 -17.83
C PHE A 119 -21.65 19.05 -19.27
N GLY A 120 -22.33 18.39 -20.22
CA GLY A 120 -22.44 18.81 -21.62
C GLY A 120 -23.19 20.14 -21.81
N ASN A 121 -24.02 20.52 -20.82
CA ASN A 121 -24.79 21.76 -20.82
C ASN A 121 -24.17 22.81 -19.88
N ASN A 122 -22.96 23.28 -20.18
CA ASN A 122 -22.51 24.57 -19.66
C ASN A 122 -22.81 25.64 -20.72
N HIS A 123 -24.01 26.22 -20.63
CA HIS A 123 -24.27 27.59 -21.04
C HIS A 123 -23.93 28.54 -19.87
#